data_AF-A0A3S3NCS8-F1
#
_entry.id   AF-A0A3S3NCS8-F1
#
_cell.length_a   1.000
_cell.length_b   1.000
_cell.length_c   1.000
_cell.angle_alpha   90.00
_cell.angle_beta   90.00
_cell.angle_gamma   90.00
#
_symmetry.space_group_name_H-M   'P 1'
#
loop_
_entity.id
_entity.type
_entity.pdbx_description
1 polymer ?
#
loop_
_entity_poly.entity_id
_entity_poly.type
_entity_poly.pdbx_seq_one_letter_code
_entity_poly.pdbx_strand_id
1 'polypeptide(L)'
;MRKAIASLLVANCVLLGLVLLPYTKFKRQLPKLKEAYTCNTDDCVGIAETIYSNLDTTVDPCNDFYKYVCGNWPKNHPRTEELPQPRTFSLLSQGISENLIDALEDENHFNSSAIKKAQHFFRACTDLTFRDELGLLELRKILEKAGGFPMISKHWDEKEYNWVDAYN
;
A
#
# COMPACT_ATOMS: atom_id res chain seq x y z
N MET A 1 -24.74 -54.92 51.07
CA MET A 1 -25.20 -53.95 50.03
C MET A 1 -25.13 -52.48 50.48
N ARG A 2 -25.74 -52.08 51.61
CA ARG A 2 -25.75 -50.66 52.07
C ARG A 2 -24.37 -50.01 52.24
N LYS A 3 -23.37 -50.76 52.75
CA LYS A 3 -21.99 -50.24 52.95
C LYS A 3 -21.27 -49.96 51.61
N ALA A 4 -21.48 -50.79 50.59
CA ALA A 4 -20.85 -50.64 49.28
C ALA A 4 -21.41 -49.43 48.51
N ILE A 5 -22.71 -49.18 48.62
CA ILE A 5 -23.38 -48.01 48.03
C ILE A 5 -22.88 -46.71 48.68
N ALA A 6 -22.71 -46.71 50.00
CA ALA A 6 -22.15 -45.56 50.71
C ALA A 6 -20.69 -45.26 50.27
N SER A 7 -19.86 -46.29 50.11
CA SER A 7 -18.47 -46.12 49.64
C SER A 7 -18.39 -45.57 48.21
N LEU A 8 -19.26 -46.02 47.30
CA LEU A 8 -19.31 -45.53 45.92
C LEU A 8 -19.77 -44.07 45.83
N LEU A 9 -20.76 -43.67 46.65
CA LEU A 9 -21.22 -42.27 46.72
C LEU A 9 -20.12 -41.34 47.25
N VAL A 10 -19.40 -41.75 48.30
CA VAL A 10 -18.29 -40.97 48.84
C VAL A 10 -17.17 -40.82 47.80
N ALA A 11 -16.80 -41.90 47.11
CA ALA A 11 -15.77 -41.85 46.06
C ALA A 11 -16.16 -40.92 44.91
N ASN A 12 -17.41 -40.93 44.47
CA ASN A 12 -17.89 -40.07 43.38
C ASN A 12 -17.96 -38.59 43.80
N CYS A 13 -18.37 -38.30 45.04
CA CYS A 13 -18.32 -36.94 45.59
C CYS A 13 -16.88 -36.42 45.72
N VAL A 14 -15.93 -37.27 46.11
CA VAL A 14 -14.50 -36.91 46.19
C VAL A 14 -13.93 -36.65 44.80
N LEU A 15 -14.25 -37.48 43.80
CA LEU A 15 -13.82 -37.28 42.41
C LEU A 15 -14.43 -36.02 41.79
N LEU A 16 -15.72 -35.76 41.99
CA LEU A 16 -16.37 -34.51 41.58
C LEU A 16 -15.73 -33.29 42.25
N GLY A 17 -15.42 -33.38 43.54
CA GLY A 17 -14.70 -32.32 44.26
C GLY A 17 -13.31 -32.07 43.68
N LEU A 18 -12.52 -33.12 43.43
CA LEU A 18 -11.17 -33.02 42.88
C LEU A 18 -11.12 -32.51 41.44
N VAL A 19 -12.19 -32.68 40.65
CA VAL A 19 -12.27 -32.16 39.26
C VAL A 19 -12.87 -30.75 39.20
N LEU A 20 -13.87 -30.43 40.04
CA LEU A 20 -14.53 -29.11 40.03
C LEU A 20 -13.71 -28.02 40.75
N LEU A 21 -12.95 -28.38 41.80
CA LEU A 21 -12.07 -27.44 42.52
C LEU A 21 -10.95 -26.83 41.65
N PRO A 22 -10.22 -27.58 40.80
CA PRO A 22 -9.25 -26.99 39.88
C PRO A 22 -9.92 -26.24 38.71
N TYR A 23 -11.11 -26.65 38.27
CA TYR A 23 -11.86 -25.95 37.21
C TYR A 23 -12.27 -24.52 37.62
N THR A 24 -12.62 -24.30 38.90
CA THR A 24 -12.97 -22.97 39.41
C THR A 24 -11.74 -22.10 39.69
N LYS A 25 -10.57 -22.72 39.94
CA LYS A 25 -9.29 -21.99 40.11
C LYS A 25 -8.60 -21.62 38.80
N PHE A 26 -9.02 -22.19 37.65
CA PHE A 26 -8.56 -21.78 36.32
C PHE A 26 -9.53 -20.80 35.64
N LYS A 27 -10.12 -19.86 36.39
CA LYS A 27 -10.49 -18.58 35.78
C LYS A 27 -9.19 -17.82 35.53
N ARG A 28 -8.67 -17.91 34.31
CA ARG A 28 -7.56 -17.10 33.82
C ARG A 28 -7.97 -15.64 34.01
N GLN A 29 -7.53 -15.02 35.10
CA GLN A 29 -7.79 -13.63 35.39
C GLN A 29 -6.96 -12.86 34.36
N LEU A 30 -7.60 -12.42 33.27
CA LEU A 30 -6.96 -11.43 32.41
C LEU A 30 -6.53 -10.28 33.33
N PRO A 31 -5.27 -9.84 33.26
CA PRO A 31 -4.84 -8.68 34.02
C PRO A 31 -5.86 -7.57 33.74
N LYS A 32 -6.43 -6.98 34.79
CA LYS A 32 -7.26 -5.78 34.64
C LYS A 32 -6.36 -4.77 33.94
N LEU A 33 -6.58 -4.56 32.63
CA LEU A 33 -5.96 -3.46 31.91
C LEU A 33 -6.31 -2.23 32.74
N LYS A 34 -5.28 -1.57 33.31
CA LYS A 34 -5.43 -0.21 33.84
C LYS A 34 -6.26 0.56 32.82
N GLU A 35 -7.27 1.30 33.28
CA GLU A 35 -8.13 2.10 32.40
C GLU A 35 -7.28 2.69 31.29
N ALA A 36 -7.59 2.28 30.05
CA ALA A 36 -6.78 2.64 28.91
C ALA A 36 -6.79 4.16 28.81
N TYR A 37 -5.62 4.78 28.92
CA TYR A 37 -5.47 6.21 28.64
C TYR A 37 -5.96 6.44 27.21
N THR A 38 -7.11 7.12 27.08
CA THR A 38 -7.76 7.38 25.81
C THR A 38 -7.33 8.75 25.32
N CYS A 39 -6.78 8.82 24.11
CA CYS A 39 -6.40 10.06 23.46
C CYS A 39 -7.64 10.72 22.82
N ASN A 40 -7.83 12.03 23.05
CA ASN A 40 -8.95 12.80 22.50
C ASN A 40 -8.48 14.03 21.71
N THR A 41 -7.23 14.05 21.23
CA THR A 41 -6.79 15.11 20.31
C THR A 41 -7.47 14.93 18.96
N ASP A 42 -7.61 16.02 18.20
CA ASP A 42 -8.22 15.97 16.86
C ASP A 42 -7.52 14.94 15.94
N ASP A 43 -6.19 14.85 16.03
CA ASP A 43 -5.41 13.83 15.30
C ASP A 43 -5.81 12.40 15.69
N CYS A 44 -5.97 12.13 16.99
CA CYS A 44 -6.38 10.81 17.47
C CYS A 44 -7.79 10.46 17.00
N VAL A 45 -8.71 11.42 17.02
CA VAL A 45 -10.09 11.24 16.53
C VAL A 45 -10.08 10.97 15.03
N GLY A 46 -9.37 11.76 14.23
CA GLY A 46 -9.28 11.57 12.77
C GLY A 46 -8.65 10.24 12.36
N ILE A 47 -7.60 9.80 13.07
CA ILE A 47 -7.00 8.47 12.86
C ILE A 47 -8.00 7.37 13.23
N ALA A 48 -8.69 7.48 14.36
CA ALA A 48 -9.68 6.50 14.80
C ALA A 48 -10.85 6.38 13.80
N GLU A 49 -11.36 7.49 13.28
CA GLU A 49 -12.40 7.51 12.23
C GLU A 49 -11.91 6.84 10.93
N THR A 50 -10.69 7.14 10.51
CA THR A 50 -10.08 6.51 9.33
C THR A 50 -9.94 5.01 9.50
N ILE A 51 -9.46 4.54 10.65
CA ILE A 51 -9.37 3.09 10.94
C ILE A 51 -10.78 2.48 10.93
N TYR A 52 -11.71 3.07 11.68
CA TYR A 52 -13.05 2.54 11.87
C TYR A 52 -13.84 2.43 10.56
N SER A 53 -13.74 3.43 9.67
CA SER A 53 -14.43 3.42 8.38
C SER A 53 -14.01 2.27 7.47
N ASN A 54 -12.78 1.76 7.63
CA ASN A 54 -12.25 0.67 6.81
C ASN A 54 -12.52 -0.73 7.39
N LEU A 55 -12.92 -0.82 8.66
CA LEU A 55 -13.26 -2.09 9.30
C LEU A 55 -14.54 -2.70 8.72
N ASP A 56 -14.53 -4.00 8.45
CA ASP A 56 -15.72 -4.83 8.23
C ASP A 56 -16.00 -5.65 9.49
N THR A 57 -16.82 -5.08 10.38
CA THR A 57 -17.16 -5.69 11.69
C THR A 57 -18.07 -6.91 11.59
N THR A 58 -18.52 -7.27 10.38
CA THR A 58 -19.29 -8.51 10.15
C THR A 58 -18.41 -9.75 10.07
N VAL A 59 -17.10 -9.57 9.95
CA VAL A 59 -16.10 -10.64 9.86
C VAL A 59 -15.45 -10.84 11.23
N ASP A 60 -15.26 -12.10 11.64
CA ASP A 60 -14.49 -12.41 12.83
C ASP A 60 -12.97 -12.22 12.55
N PRO A 61 -12.27 -11.33 13.26
CA PRO A 61 -10.84 -11.09 13.06
C PRO A 61 -9.98 -12.32 13.32
N CYS A 62 -10.43 -13.30 14.12
CA CYS A 62 -9.72 -14.55 14.34
C CYS A 62 -9.76 -15.48 13.12
N ASN A 63 -10.71 -15.29 12.21
CA ASN A 63 -10.87 -16.09 11.00
C ASN A 63 -10.23 -15.41 9.78
N ASP A 64 -10.47 -14.10 9.59
CA ASP A 64 -9.88 -13.32 8.51
C ASP A 64 -9.61 -11.89 8.98
N PHE A 65 -8.42 -11.69 9.56
CA PHE A 65 -8.01 -10.39 10.06
C PHE A 65 -7.91 -9.34 8.95
N TYR A 66 -7.49 -9.73 7.75
CA TYR A 66 -7.35 -8.79 6.62
C TYR A 66 -8.72 -8.24 6.21
N LYS A 67 -9.70 -9.11 6.03
CA LYS A 67 -11.05 -8.68 5.69
C LYS A 67 -11.70 -7.90 6.83
N TYR A 68 -11.46 -8.27 8.09
CA TYR A 68 -11.92 -7.46 9.23
C TYR A 68 -11.35 -6.04 9.19
N VAL A 69 -10.04 -5.86 8.94
CA VAL A 69 -9.42 -4.52 9.00
C VAL A 69 -9.53 -3.69 7.73
N CYS A 70 -9.65 -4.33 6.56
CA CYS A 70 -9.67 -3.68 5.26
C CYS A 70 -10.94 -3.93 4.43
N GLY A 71 -11.93 -4.67 4.95
CA GLY A 71 -13.07 -5.14 4.16
C GLY A 71 -13.93 -4.02 3.57
N ASN A 72 -13.92 -2.83 4.18
CA ASN A 72 -14.59 -1.65 3.63
C ASN A 72 -13.68 -0.72 2.82
N TRP A 73 -12.36 -1.00 2.74
CA TRP A 73 -11.40 -0.19 1.97
C TRP A 73 -11.84 0.05 0.51
N PRO A 74 -12.27 -0.96 -0.27
CA PRO A 74 -12.69 -0.73 -1.66
C PRO A 74 -13.96 0.11 -1.81
N LYS A 75 -14.79 0.21 -0.75
CA LYS A 75 -15.98 1.07 -0.75
C LYS A 75 -15.61 2.52 -0.51
N ASN A 76 -14.65 2.76 0.38
CA ASN A 76 -14.17 4.11 0.72
C ASN A 76 -13.15 4.63 -0.30
N HIS A 77 -12.46 3.74 -1.03
CA HIS A 77 -11.46 4.05 -2.03
C HIS A 77 -11.79 3.33 -3.34
N PRO A 78 -12.78 3.83 -4.09
CA PRO A 78 -13.21 3.21 -5.33
C PRO A 78 -12.07 3.20 -6.36
N ARG A 79 -12.10 2.18 -7.22
CA ARG A 79 -11.17 2.03 -8.34
C ARG A 79 -11.35 3.16 -9.37
N THR A 80 -10.26 3.77 -9.80
CA THR A 80 -10.24 4.70 -10.95
C THR A 80 -9.37 4.16 -12.09
N GLU A 81 -9.29 4.89 -13.21
CA GLU A 81 -8.41 4.54 -14.33
C GLU A 81 -6.93 4.68 -13.93
N GLU A 82 -6.60 5.74 -13.19
CA GLU A 82 -5.27 6.05 -12.69
C GLU A 82 -4.87 5.12 -11.53
N LEU A 83 -5.83 4.75 -10.68
CA LEU A 83 -5.64 3.83 -9.55
C LEU A 83 -6.58 2.62 -9.65
N PRO A 84 -6.21 1.61 -10.47
CA PRO A 84 -6.95 0.37 -10.58
C PRO A 84 -7.02 -0.42 -9.26
N GLN A 85 -6.04 -0.24 -8.38
CA GLN A 85 -6.02 -0.91 -7.08
C GLN A 85 -5.53 0.07 -6.03
N PRO A 86 -6.42 0.95 -5.53
CA PRO A 86 -6.06 1.92 -4.50
C PRO A 86 -5.52 1.19 -3.28
N ARG A 87 -4.32 1.55 -2.86
CA ARG A 87 -3.67 1.09 -1.63
C ARG A 87 -3.12 2.32 -0.92
N THR A 88 -2.87 2.21 0.37
CA THR A 88 -2.33 3.32 1.18
C THR A 88 -1.09 3.95 0.54
N PHE A 89 -0.12 3.15 0.08
CA PHE A 89 1.08 3.65 -0.59
C PHE A 89 0.80 4.30 -1.95
N SER A 90 -0.19 3.80 -2.68
CA SER A 90 -0.57 4.38 -3.98
C SER A 90 -1.22 5.75 -3.79
N LEU A 91 -2.11 5.90 -2.80
CA LEU A 91 -2.73 7.19 -2.45
C LEU A 91 -1.69 8.19 -1.93
N LEU A 92 -0.76 7.73 -1.09
CA LEU A 92 0.35 8.57 -0.63
C LEU A 92 1.23 9.03 -1.80
N SER A 93 1.60 8.11 -2.69
CA SER A 93 2.42 8.44 -3.86
C SER A 93 1.71 9.44 -4.77
N GLN A 94 0.39 9.30 -4.96
CA GLN A 94 -0.42 10.24 -5.72
C GLN A 94 -0.34 11.64 -5.12
N GLY A 95 -0.60 11.79 -3.82
CA GLY A 95 -0.54 13.10 -3.16
C GLY A 95 0.88 13.72 -3.17
N ILE A 96 1.93 12.90 -3.11
CA ILE A 96 3.31 13.38 -3.29
C ILE A 96 3.53 13.89 -4.72
N SER A 97 3.05 13.14 -5.72
CA SER A 97 3.15 13.55 -7.12
C SER A 97 2.40 14.85 -7.40
N GLU A 98 1.20 15.03 -6.85
CA GLU A 98 0.42 16.27 -6.96
C GLU A 98 1.19 17.47 -6.38
N ASN A 99 1.69 17.35 -5.14
CA ASN A 99 2.51 18.40 -4.52
C ASN A 99 3.81 18.69 -5.30
N LEU A 100 4.41 17.66 -5.91
CA LEU A 100 5.60 17.82 -6.73
C LEU A 100 5.29 18.56 -8.04
N ILE A 101 4.15 18.28 -8.67
CA ILE A 101 3.69 19.00 -9.87
C ILE A 101 3.49 20.47 -9.52
N ASP A 102 2.76 20.78 -8.44
CA ASP A 102 2.54 22.16 -8.00
C ASP A 102 3.87 22.90 -7.78
N ALA A 103 4.84 22.25 -7.15
CA ALA A 103 6.16 22.82 -6.91
C ALA A 103 6.99 23.01 -8.20
N LEU A 104 6.80 22.15 -9.21
CA LEU A 104 7.49 22.24 -10.49
C LEU A 104 6.86 23.29 -11.42
N GLU A 105 5.57 23.57 -11.27
CA GLU A 105 4.86 24.60 -12.04
C GLU A 105 5.08 26.02 -11.49
N ASP A 106 5.39 26.17 -10.19
CA ASP A 106 5.76 27.46 -9.60
C ASP A 106 7.21 27.87 -9.91
N GLU A 107 7.42 28.40 -11.12
CA GLU A 107 8.74 28.86 -11.59
C GLU A 107 9.25 30.14 -10.88
N ASN A 108 8.39 30.87 -10.15
CA ASN A 108 8.76 32.16 -9.56
C ASN A 108 9.25 32.05 -8.11
N HIS A 109 8.88 30.97 -7.42
CA HIS A 109 9.18 30.81 -6.01
C HIS A 109 10.65 30.41 -5.73
N PHE A 110 11.31 29.70 -6.66
CA PHE A 110 12.64 29.13 -6.45
C PHE A 110 13.71 29.64 -7.42
N ASN A 111 14.87 30.06 -6.88
CA ASN A 111 15.98 30.59 -7.69
C ASN A 111 17.20 29.66 -7.85
N SER A 112 17.11 28.42 -7.35
CA SER A 112 18.20 27.45 -7.50
C SER A 112 18.34 26.95 -8.95
N SER A 113 19.57 26.89 -9.45
CA SER A 113 19.89 26.32 -10.78
C SER A 113 19.41 24.87 -10.92
N ALA A 114 19.53 24.06 -9.86
CA ALA A 114 19.07 22.68 -9.88
C ALA A 114 17.54 22.59 -10.01
N ILE A 115 16.81 23.44 -9.28
CA ILE A 115 15.34 23.48 -9.34
C ILE A 115 14.88 23.94 -10.72
N LYS A 116 15.46 25.02 -11.27
CA LYS A 116 15.12 25.50 -12.61
C LYS A 116 15.34 24.44 -13.70
N LYS A 117 16.41 23.63 -13.60
CA LYS A 117 16.62 22.50 -14.52
C LYS A 117 15.52 21.44 -14.39
N ALA A 118 15.09 21.11 -13.17
CA ALA A 118 13.99 20.16 -12.97
C ALA A 118 12.66 20.71 -13.53
N GLN A 119 12.37 21.99 -13.32
CA GLN A 119 11.19 22.68 -13.87
C GLN A 119 11.21 22.70 -15.40
N HIS A 120 12.34 23.07 -16.01
CA HIS A 120 12.49 23.03 -17.47
C HIS A 120 12.34 21.62 -18.03
N PHE A 121 12.88 20.61 -17.35
CA PHE A 121 12.72 19.21 -17.75
C PHE A 121 11.26 18.76 -17.67
N PHE A 122 10.56 19.11 -16.59
CA PHE A 122 9.14 18.85 -16.43
C PHE A 122 8.33 19.47 -17.57
N ARG A 123 8.54 20.76 -17.85
CA ARG A 123 7.88 21.47 -18.95
C ARG A 123 8.14 20.84 -20.32
N ALA A 124 9.38 20.45 -20.60
CA ALA A 124 9.71 19.78 -21.84
C ALA A 124 9.01 18.42 -22.00
N CYS A 125 8.70 17.74 -20.89
CA CYS A 125 7.97 16.47 -20.88
C CYS A 125 6.45 16.66 -21.03
N THR A 126 5.91 17.74 -20.46
CA THR A 126 4.45 18.01 -20.44
C THR A 126 3.96 18.84 -21.63
N ASP A 127 4.85 19.43 -22.43
CA ASP A 127 4.49 20.08 -23.70
C ASP A 127 4.16 19.05 -24.79
N LEU A 128 2.92 18.57 -24.75
CA LEU A 128 2.42 17.55 -25.69
C LEU A 128 2.35 18.08 -27.12
N THR A 129 2.07 19.37 -27.31
CA THR A 129 1.99 20.00 -28.64
C THR A 129 3.34 19.96 -29.32
N PHE A 130 4.38 20.45 -28.64
CA PHE A 130 5.74 20.42 -29.18
C PHE A 130 6.22 18.98 -29.45
N ARG A 131 5.93 18.05 -28.53
CA ARG A 131 6.26 16.63 -28.71
C ARG A 131 5.59 16.05 -29.96
N ASP A 132 4.30 16.33 -30.17
CA ASP A 132 3.54 15.77 -31.27
C ASP A 132 3.93 16.41 -32.61
N GLU A 133 4.31 17.70 -32.63
CA GLU A 133 4.87 18.38 -33.80
C GLU A 133 6.23 17.79 -34.24
N LEU A 134 7.11 17.47 -33.28
CA LEU A 134 8.39 16.80 -33.54
C LEU A 134 8.22 15.34 -33.97
N GLY A 135 7.21 14.66 -33.41
CA GLY A 135 6.90 13.27 -33.67
C GLY A 135 8.13 12.37 -33.50
N LEU A 136 8.44 11.58 -34.53
CA LEU A 136 9.56 10.62 -34.51
C LEU A 136 10.87 11.18 -35.07
N LEU A 137 10.94 12.48 -35.36
CA LEU A 137 12.07 13.06 -36.08
C LEU A 137 13.37 12.95 -35.26
N GLU A 138 13.36 13.31 -33.99
CA GLU A 138 14.54 13.20 -33.11
C GLU A 138 14.92 11.75 -32.82
N LEU A 139 13.93 10.88 -32.61
CA LEU A 139 14.19 9.45 -32.45
C LEU A 139 14.89 8.88 -33.70
N ARG A 140 14.44 9.26 -34.90
CA ARG A 140 15.07 8.82 -36.15
C ARG A 140 16.52 9.27 -36.23
N LYS A 141 16.82 10.53 -35.90
CA LYS A 141 18.20 11.04 -35.89
C LYS A 141 19.09 10.25 -34.92
N ILE A 142 18.58 9.94 -33.73
CA ILE A 142 19.31 9.12 -32.74
C ILE A 142 19.57 7.72 -33.30
N LEU A 143 18.56 7.09 -33.91
CA LEU A 143 18.70 5.76 -34.50
C LEU A 143 19.67 5.77 -35.68
N GLU A 144 19.63 6.77 -36.55
CA GLU A 144 20.57 6.93 -37.67
C GLU A 144 22.01 7.10 -37.17
N LYS A 145 22.21 7.92 -36.12
CA LYS A 145 23.53 8.07 -35.48
C LYS A 145 24.01 6.75 -34.86
N ALA A 146 23.09 5.93 -34.35
CA ALA A 146 23.38 4.62 -33.78
C ALA A 146 23.58 3.49 -34.82
N GLY A 147 23.71 3.81 -36.12
CA GLY A 147 23.89 2.82 -37.19
C GLY A 147 22.59 2.35 -37.85
N GLY A 148 21.47 3.03 -37.59
CA GLY A 148 20.16 2.75 -38.16
C GLY A 148 19.38 1.66 -37.43
N PHE A 149 18.14 1.43 -37.88
CA PHE A 149 17.26 0.39 -37.35
C PHE A 149 16.69 -0.45 -38.51
N PRO A 150 16.92 -1.76 -38.56
CA PRO A 150 16.63 -2.61 -39.73
C PRO A 150 15.22 -2.48 -40.29
N MET A 151 14.23 -2.26 -39.42
CA MET A 151 12.83 -2.20 -39.82
C MET A 151 12.42 -0.90 -40.52
N ILE A 152 13.19 0.19 -40.36
CA ILE A 152 12.82 1.54 -40.85
C ILE A 152 13.92 2.20 -41.69
N SER A 153 15.16 1.74 -41.56
CA SER A 153 16.31 2.25 -42.31
C SER A 153 16.37 1.56 -43.68
N LYS A 154 16.15 2.34 -44.76
CA LYS A 154 16.04 1.82 -46.13
C LYS A 154 17.25 1.02 -46.64
N HIS A 155 18.45 1.36 -46.17
CA HIS A 155 19.71 0.78 -46.63
C HIS A 155 20.52 0.22 -45.45
N TRP A 156 19.82 -0.34 -44.46
CA TRP A 156 20.49 -0.96 -43.34
C TRP A 156 21.17 -2.26 -43.77
N ASP A 157 22.48 -2.37 -43.52
CA ASP A 157 23.26 -3.58 -43.76
C ASP A 157 23.81 -4.10 -42.43
N GLU A 158 23.48 -5.34 -42.11
CA GLU A 158 23.96 -6.05 -40.92
C GLU A 158 25.49 -6.10 -40.85
N LYS A 159 26.17 -6.16 -42.01
CA LYS A 159 27.62 -6.24 -42.08
C LYS A 159 28.31 -4.91 -41.76
N GLU A 160 27.62 -3.80 -41.96
CA GLU A 160 28.12 -2.46 -41.67
C GLU A 160 27.73 -2.00 -40.26
N TYR A 161 26.79 -2.70 -39.61
CA TYR A 161 26.35 -2.41 -38.26
C TYR A 161 27.32 -2.95 -37.21
N ASN A 162 27.76 -2.08 -36.31
CA ASN A 162 28.52 -2.45 -35.12
C ASN A 162 27.86 -1.85 -33.88
N TRP A 163 27.35 -2.72 -33.01
CA TRP A 163 26.67 -2.29 -31.79
C TRP A 163 27.57 -1.47 -30.86
N VAL A 164 28.89 -1.65 -30.88
CA VAL A 164 29.83 -0.86 -30.07
C VAL A 164 29.83 0.61 -30.50
N ASP A 165 29.74 0.86 -31.80
CA ASP A 165 29.72 2.22 -32.36
C ASP A 165 28.40 2.93 -32.05
N ALA A 166 27.33 2.17 -31.80
CA ALA A 166 26.04 2.73 -31.40
C ALA A 166 26.03 3.35 -30.00
N TYR A 167 27.03 3.04 -29.15
CA TYR A 167 27.13 3.55 -27.77
C TYR A 167 28.17 4.67 -27.59
N ASN A 168 28.97 5.00 -28.61
CA ASN A 168 30.01 6.04 -28.59
C ASN A 168 29.54 7.35 -29.24
#